data_AF-A0A261F9K8-F1
#
_entry.id   AF-A0A261F9K8-F1
#
_cell.length_a   1.000
_cell.length_b   1.000
_cell.length_c   1.000
_cell.angle_alpha   90.00
_cell.angle_beta   90.00
_cell.angle_gamma   90.00
#
_symmetry.space_group_name_H-M   'P 1'
#
loop_
_entity.id
_entity.type
_entity.pdbx_description
1 polymer ?
#
loop_
_entity_poly.entity_id
_entity_poly.type
_entity_poly.pdbx_seq_one_letter_code
_entity_poly.pdbx_strand_id
1 'polypeptide(L)'
;MNEKNRPNKANEKVSLEPAPEATVDANDAMMIASQRLSQVRYVFIVQIEDGIPTAHSRAALEYSDAVLMGWPDHHGATKFATPQPFQLEEVESNMNSVERHLRDFRDAEVASDTDQMADQLIAITGHVARVRKVYQPDFELPTFAEINRVIKEEWNEDMSKIGAVTSRSSEQLREDIKKKQAEEKAQDNN
;
A
#
# COMPACT_ATOMS: atom_id res chain seq x y z
N MET A 1 7.17 -57.49 -60.80
CA MET A 1 6.10 -57.15 -59.84
C MET A 1 6.72 -57.16 -58.45
N ASN A 2 6.71 -55.99 -57.81
CA ASN A 2 7.38 -55.67 -56.54
C ASN A 2 6.66 -56.29 -55.35
N GLU A 3 7.41 -56.92 -54.44
CA GLU A 3 6.92 -57.21 -53.10
C GLU A 3 7.90 -56.70 -52.03
N LYS A 4 7.45 -55.61 -51.39
CA LYS A 4 7.71 -55.18 -50.00
C LYS A 4 9.17 -55.17 -49.52
N ASN A 5 9.80 -54.00 -49.65
CA ASN A 5 10.80 -53.55 -48.70
C ASN A 5 10.31 -52.22 -48.10
N ARG A 6 9.74 -52.25 -46.89
CA ARG A 6 9.39 -51.03 -46.14
C ARG A 6 10.66 -50.54 -45.42
N PRO A 7 11.14 -49.30 -45.64
CA PRO A 7 12.10 -48.71 -44.74
C PRO A 7 11.42 -48.31 -43.42
N ASN A 8 12.04 -48.78 -42.34
CA ASN A 8 11.71 -48.58 -40.94
C ASN A 8 11.80 -47.08 -40.57
N LYS A 9 10.67 -46.45 -40.22
CA LYS A 9 10.63 -45.09 -39.63
C LYS A 9 11.04 -45.17 -38.16
N ALA A 10 12.32 -45.37 -37.88
CA ALA A 10 12.83 -45.40 -36.51
C ALA A 10 14.29 -44.93 -36.44
N ASN A 11 14.54 -43.68 -36.82
CA ASN A 11 15.61 -42.86 -36.23
C ASN A 11 15.62 -41.46 -36.86
N GLU A 12 14.56 -40.68 -36.65
CA GLU A 12 14.70 -39.23 -36.72
C GLU A 12 14.89 -38.78 -35.28
N LYS A 13 16.16 -38.52 -34.90
CA LYS A 13 16.45 -37.83 -33.65
C LYS A 13 15.83 -36.44 -33.76
N VAL A 14 14.60 -36.31 -33.30
CA VAL A 14 14.00 -35.02 -32.97
C VAL A 14 14.90 -34.44 -31.90
N SER A 15 15.81 -33.55 -32.30
CA SER A 15 16.49 -32.67 -31.36
C SER A 15 15.41 -31.75 -30.83
N LEU A 16 14.83 -32.15 -29.69
CA LEU A 16 14.07 -31.24 -28.87
C LEU A 16 15.07 -30.19 -28.40
N GLU A 17 15.04 -29.02 -29.05
CA GLU A 17 15.61 -27.84 -28.42
C GLU A 17 15.00 -27.75 -27.02
N PRO A 18 15.81 -27.51 -25.97
CA PRO A 18 15.27 -27.34 -24.64
C PRO A 18 14.22 -26.23 -24.73
N ALA A 19 13.00 -26.52 -24.25
CA ALA A 19 11.99 -25.49 -24.07
C ALA A 19 12.67 -24.31 -23.34
N PRO A 20 12.45 -23.05 -23.75
CA PRO A 20 13.02 -21.93 -23.03
C PRO A 20 12.65 -22.14 -21.57
N GLU A 21 13.67 -22.28 -20.72
CA GLU A 21 13.48 -22.35 -19.27
C GLU A 21 12.49 -21.24 -18.95
N ALA A 22 11.40 -21.57 -18.24
CA ALA A 22 10.43 -20.57 -17.83
C ALA A 22 11.16 -19.63 -16.87
N THR A 23 11.84 -18.64 -17.45
CA THR A 23 12.45 -17.54 -16.74
C THR A 23 11.27 -16.85 -16.11
N VAL A 24 11.13 -17.02 -14.80
CA VAL A 24 10.30 -16.17 -13.94
C VAL A 24 10.51 -14.75 -14.47
N ASP A 25 9.47 -14.21 -15.11
CA ASP A 25 9.61 -13.00 -15.90
C ASP A 25 10.00 -11.89 -14.92
N ALA A 26 10.80 -10.92 -15.36
CA ALA A 26 11.14 -9.76 -14.56
C ALA A 26 9.86 -9.06 -14.01
N ASN A 27 8.72 -9.26 -14.66
CA ASN A 27 7.38 -8.88 -14.20
C ASN A 27 6.88 -9.56 -12.91
N ASP A 28 7.35 -10.76 -12.57
CA ASP A 28 6.80 -11.55 -11.46
C ASP A 28 7.13 -10.93 -10.10
N ALA A 29 8.37 -10.46 -9.90
CA ALA A 29 8.76 -9.81 -8.64
C ALA A 29 7.97 -8.53 -8.39
N MET A 30 7.78 -7.73 -9.44
CA MET A 30 7.02 -6.48 -9.38
C MET A 30 5.55 -6.80 -9.03
N MET A 31 4.92 -7.72 -9.77
CA MET A 31 3.55 -8.18 -9.51
C MET A 31 3.38 -8.68 -8.07
N ILE A 32 4.24 -9.58 -7.61
CA ILE A 32 4.17 -10.13 -6.26
C ILE A 32 4.30 -9.01 -5.22
N ALA A 33 5.23 -8.07 -5.41
CA ALA A 33 5.40 -6.92 -4.52
C ALA A 33 4.10 -6.10 -4.38
N SER A 34 3.44 -5.79 -5.50
CA SER A 34 2.18 -5.04 -5.50
C SER A 34 1.04 -5.79 -4.83
N GLN A 35 0.96 -7.11 -5.04
CA GLN A 35 -0.05 -7.96 -4.42
C GLN A 35 0.15 -8.00 -2.90
N ARG A 36 1.39 -8.18 -2.44
CA ARG A 36 1.73 -8.15 -1.01
C ARG A 36 1.33 -6.83 -0.38
N LEU A 37 1.74 -5.71 -0.97
CA LEU A 37 1.41 -4.38 -0.44
C LEU A 37 -0.11 -4.14 -0.44
N SER A 38 -0.81 -4.48 -1.52
CA SER A 38 -2.27 -4.32 -1.61
C SER A 38 -3.00 -5.12 -0.53
N GLN A 39 -2.54 -6.33 -0.23
CA GLN A 39 -3.12 -7.19 0.79
C GLN A 39 -2.94 -6.58 2.20
N VAL A 40 -1.73 -6.20 2.59
CA VAL A 40 -1.50 -5.64 3.94
C VAL A 40 -2.13 -4.27 4.11
N ARG A 41 -2.18 -3.46 3.05
CA ARG A 41 -2.93 -2.21 3.04
C ARG A 41 -4.39 -2.45 3.36
N TYR A 42 -5.03 -3.42 2.69
CA TYR A 42 -6.42 -3.76 2.94
C TYR A 42 -6.65 -4.21 4.39
N VAL A 43 -5.79 -5.11 4.91
CA VAL A 43 -5.87 -5.55 6.31
C VAL A 43 -5.72 -4.36 7.26
N PHE A 44 -4.77 -3.47 7.01
CA PHE A 44 -4.52 -2.30 7.86
C PHE A 44 -5.72 -1.34 7.91
N ILE A 45 -6.38 -1.10 6.76
CA ILE A 45 -7.61 -0.28 6.71
C ILE A 45 -8.65 -0.83 7.68
N VAL A 46 -8.92 -2.13 7.64
CA VAL A 46 -9.93 -2.76 8.51
C VAL A 46 -9.56 -2.62 9.99
N GLN A 47 -8.27 -2.68 10.35
CA GLN A 47 -7.85 -2.54 11.75
C GLN A 47 -8.00 -1.12 12.32
N ILE A 48 -8.01 -0.09 11.47
CA ILE A 48 -8.15 1.31 11.92
C ILE A 48 -9.57 1.86 11.73
N GLU A 49 -10.51 1.07 11.18
CA GLU A 49 -11.90 1.50 10.87
C GLU A 49 -12.74 1.82 12.11
N ASP A 50 -12.47 1.17 13.26
CA ASP A 50 -13.25 1.35 14.49
C ASP A 50 -12.88 2.62 15.28
N GLY A 51 -11.94 3.44 14.79
CA GLY A 51 -11.46 4.66 15.45
C GLY A 51 -11.17 5.81 14.48
N ILE A 52 -10.82 6.98 15.04
CA ILE A 52 -10.23 8.07 14.24
C ILE A 52 -8.76 7.72 14.00
N PRO A 53 -8.32 7.45 12.75
CA PRO A 53 -6.93 7.13 12.47
C PRO A 53 -5.99 8.23 12.95
N THR A 54 -4.79 7.87 13.41
CA THR A 54 -3.78 8.89 13.68
C THR A 54 -3.27 9.51 12.37
N ALA A 55 -2.66 10.69 12.45
CA ALA A 55 -1.97 11.29 11.31
C ALA A 55 -0.90 10.35 10.71
N HIS A 56 -0.26 9.54 11.55
CA HIS A 56 0.75 8.56 11.13
C HIS A 56 0.12 7.40 10.36
N SER A 57 -0.97 6.82 10.87
CA SER A 57 -1.74 5.77 10.18
C SER A 57 -2.26 6.27 8.83
N ARG A 58 -2.77 7.51 8.78
CA ARG A 58 -3.22 8.15 7.53
C ARG A 58 -2.07 8.33 6.54
N ALA A 59 -0.90 8.78 7.00
CA ALA A 59 0.28 8.92 6.15
C ALA A 59 0.80 7.57 5.62
N ALA A 60 0.75 6.50 6.43
CA ALA A 60 1.12 5.15 6.01
C ALA A 60 0.21 4.65 4.87
N LEU A 61 -1.11 4.86 5.00
CA LEU A 61 -2.08 4.52 3.95
C LEU A 61 -1.85 5.33 2.68
N GLU A 62 -1.75 6.65 2.78
CA GLU A 62 -1.54 7.51 1.62
C GLU A 62 -0.23 7.16 0.90
N TYR A 63 0.82 6.82 1.65
CA TYR A 63 2.07 6.38 1.05
C TYR A 63 1.91 5.06 0.28
N SER A 64 1.20 4.09 0.87
CA SER A 64 0.91 2.82 0.20
C SER A 64 0.07 3.02 -1.08
N ASP A 65 -0.89 3.94 -1.05
CA ASP A 65 -1.71 4.31 -2.20
C ASP A 65 -0.90 4.95 -3.31
N ALA A 66 -0.04 5.91 -2.98
CA ALA A 66 0.83 6.55 -3.97
C ALA A 66 1.74 5.54 -4.67
N VAL A 67 2.25 4.54 -3.95
CA VAL A 67 3.11 3.48 -4.53
C VAL A 67 2.32 2.45 -5.34
N LEU A 68 1.05 2.21 -5.02
CA LEU A 68 0.16 1.33 -5.81
C LEU A 68 -0.51 2.06 -6.98
N MET A 69 -0.52 3.39 -6.98
CA MET A 69 -1.18 4.18 -8.03
C MET A 69 -0.47 4.02 -9.39
N GLY A 70 -1.27 3.87 -10.45
CA GLY A 70 -0.76 3.71 -11.80
C GLY A 70 0.07 2.45 -11.98
N TRP A 71 -0.15 1.43 -11.13
CA TRP A 71 0.46 0.13 -11.31
C TRP A 71 0.03 -0.45 -12.66
N PRO A 72 0.97 -0.83 -13.53
CA PRO A 72 0.63 -1.29 -14.86
C PRO A 72 -0.15 -2.61 -14.79
N ASP A 73 -1.35 -2.60 -15.38
CA ASP A 73 -2.13 -3.82 -15.58
C ASP A 73 -1.38 -4.77 -16.52
N HIS A 74 -1.58 -6.08 -16.33
CA HIS A 74 -1.02 -7.16 -17.16
C HIS A 74 -1.31 -7.04 -18.67
N HIS A 75 -2.16 -6.10 -19.07
CA HIS A 75 -2.61 -5.87 -20.44
C HIS A 75 -2.15 -4.52 -21.02
N GLY A 76 -1.38 -3.72 -20.26
CA GLY A 76 -0.95 -2.38 -20.65
C GLY A 76 0.38 -2.35 -21.40
N ALA A 77 0.47 -1.47 -22.41
CA ALA A 77 1.67 -1.17 -23.21
C ALA A 77 2.79 -0.44 -22.43
N THR A 78 2.83 -0.56 -21.11
CA THR A 78 3.82 0.07 -20.25
C THR A 78 5.16 -0.64 -20.43
N LYS A 79 6.12 0.06 -21.02
CA LYS A 79 7.48 -0.49 -21.20
C LYS A 79 8.17 -0.54 -19.85
N PHE A 80 8.44 -1.74 -19.36
CA PHE A 80 9.32 -1.96 -18.23
C PHE A 80 10.78 -1.83 -18.67
N ALA A 81 11.60 -1.25 -17.81
CA ALA A 81 13.04 -1.33 -17.95
C ALA A 81 13.49 -2.79 -17.72
N THR A 82 14.49 -3.24 -18.47
CA THR A 82 15.16 -4.51 -18.23
C THR A 82 16.23 -4.33 -17.16
N PRO A 83 16.08 -4.94 -15.97
CA PRO A 83 17.06 -4.77 -14.90
C PRO A 83 18.41 -5.40 -15.26
N GLN A 84 19.49 -4.76 -14.83
CA GLN A 84 20.82 -5.35 -14.83
C GLN A 84 20.95 -6.41 -13.71
N PRO A 85 21.90 -7.36 -13.79
CA PRO A 85 22.04 -8.42 -12.79
C PRO A 85 22.15 -7.93 -11.34
N PHE A 86 22.94 -6.87 -11.10
CA PHE A 86 23.06 -6.30 -9.74
C PHE A 86 21.75 -5.68 -9.23
N GLN A 87 20.87 -5.21 -10.12
CA GLN A 87 19.56 -4.69 -9.76
C GLN A 87 18.59 -5.83 -9.41
N LEU A 88 18.76 -7.02 -9.99
CA LEU A 88 18.00 -8.21 -9.62
C LEU A 88 18.36 -8.69 -8.20
N GLU A 89 19.64 -8.64 -7.82
CA GLU A 89 20.08 -8.88 -6.44
C GLU A 89 19.44 -7.88 -5.46
N GLU A 90 19.36 -6.60 -5.86
CA GLU A 90 18.66 -5.58 -5.08
C GLU A 90 17.15 -5.88 -4.96
N VAL A 91 16.50 -6.28 -6.06
CA VAL A 91 15.08 -6.68 -6.05
C VAL A 91 14.87 -7.87 -5.10
N GLU A 92 15.70 -8.91 -5.19
CA GLU A 92 15.63 -10.07 -4.30
C GLU A 92 15.78 -9.66 -2.83
N SER A 93 16.75 -8.82 -2.50
CA SER A 93 16.96 -8.29 -1.15
C SER A 93 15.75 -7.51 -0.63
N ASN A 94 15.15 -6.67 -1.48
CA ASN A 94 13.92 -5.95 -1.15
C ASN A 94 12.74 -6.90 -0.94
N MET A 95 12.57 -7.91 -1.80
CA MET A 95 11.50 -8.91 -1.64
C MET A 95 11.65 -9.73 -0.37
N ASN A 96 12.87 -10.13 -0.01
CA ASN A 96 13.16 -10.79 1.26
C ASN A 96 12.84 -9.90 2.47
N SER A 97 13.05 -8.59 2.34
CA SER A 97 12.71 -7.61 3.38
C SER A 97 11.20 -7.42 3.48
N VAL A 98 10.46 -7.36 2.36
CA VAL A 98 9.00 -7.37 2.34
C VAL A 98 8.48 -8.57 3.10
N GLU A 99 8.92 -9.78 2.78
CA GLU A 99 8.46 -11.01 3.44
C GLU A 99 8.81 -11.07 4.94
N ARG A 100 9.90 -10.41 5.38
CA ARG A 100 10.21 -10.24 6.81
C ARG A 100 9.21 -9.29 7.47
N HIS A 101 9.02 -8.09 6.91
CA HIS A 101 8.09 -7.12 7.47
C HIS A 101 6.63 -7.59 7.42
N LEU A 102 6.25 -8.48 6.49
CA LEU A 102 4.94 -9.13 6.50
C LEU A 102 4.73 -10.02 7.74
N ARG A 103 5.79 -10.70 8.22
CA ARG A 103 5.72 -11.47 9.47
C ARG A 103 5.56 -10.53 10.67
N ASP A 104 6.36 -9.47 10.72
CA ASP A 104 6.29 -8.49 11.80
C ASP A 104 4.93 -7.74 11.81
N PHE A 105 4.36 -7.45 10.62
CA PHE A 105 3.04 -6.87 10.46
C PHE A 105 1.96 -7.79 11.02
N ARG A 106 2.06 -9.09 10.73
CA ARG A 106 1.12 -10.10 11.25
C ARG A 106 1.22 -10.24 12.76
N ASP A 107 2.42 -10.21 13.31
CA ASP A 107 2.61 -10.27 14.77
C ASP A 107 2.00 -9.04 15.45
N ALA A 108 2.15 -7.85 14.84
CA ALA A 108 1.50 -6.63 15.28
C ALA A 108 -0.04 -6.68 15.16
N GLU A 109 -0.57 -7.26 14.07
CA GLU A 109 -2.01 -7.49 13.89
C GLU A 109 -2.57 -8.35 15.01
N VAL A 110 -1.91 -9.48 15.33
CA VAL A 110 -2.32 -10.37 16.42
C VAL A 110 -2.28 -9.66 17.77
N ALA A 111 -1.32 -8.74 17.97
CA ALA A 111 -1.22 -7.93 19.17
C ALA A 111 -2.19 -6.73 19.20
N SER A 112 -2.94 -6.49 18.11
CA SER A 112 -3.77 -5.28 17.91
C SER A 112 -2.97 -3.97 18.05
N ASP A 113 -1.69 -4.01 17.69
CA ASP A 113 -0.79 -2.86 17.75
C ASP A 113 -0.81 -2.09 16.43
N THR A 114 -1.79 -1.19 16.30
CA THR A 114 -2.01 -0.42 15.07
C THR A 114 -0.87 0.54 14.72
N ASP A 115 -0.10 1.02 15.70
CA ASP A 115 1.05 1.89 15.45
C ASP A 115 2.20 1.07 14.85
N GLN A 116 2.49 -0.10 15.43
CA GLN A 116 3.49 -1.00 14.87
C GLN A 116 3.07 -1.51 13.48
N MET A 117 1.78 -1.80 13.26
CA MET A 117 1.26 -2.15 11.93
C MET A 117 1.49 -1.02 10.91
N ALA A 118 1.32 0.24 11.30
CA ALA A 118 1.59 1.39 10.44
C ALA A 118 3.07 1.46 10.06
N ASP A 119 3.98 1.27 11.03
CA ASP A 119 5.43 1.25 10.79
C ASP A 119 5.83 0.11 9.84
N GLN A 120 5.23 -1.07 10.00
CA GLN A 120 5.47 -2.18 9.08
C GLN A 120 4.91 -1.92 7.69
N LEU A 121 3.72 -1.32 7.57
CA LEU A 121 3.16 -0.91 6.27
C LEU A 121 4.07 0.09 5.56
N ILE A 122 4.62 1.07 6.28
CA ILE A 122 5.59 2.04 5.72
C ILE A 122 6.85 1.33 5.22
N ALA A 123 7.40 0.40 6.01
CA ALA A 123 8.59 -0.35 5.63
C ALA A 123 8.34 -1.21 4.38
N ILE A 124 7.24 -1.96 4.34
CA ILE A 124 6.82 -2.76 3.18
C ILE A 124 6.68 -1.86 1.95
N THR A 125 5.95 -0.75 2.09
CA THR A 125 5.74 0.23 1.00
C THR A 125 7.06 0.76 0.46
N GLY A 126 8.03 1.09 1.33
CA GLY A 126 9.36 1.55 0.93
C GLY A 126 10.15 0.52 0.13
N HIS A 127 10.07 -0.76 0.50
CA HIS A 127 10.71 -1.84 -0.27
C HIS A 127 10.01 -2.07 -1.61
N VAL A 128 8.68 -2.03 -1.66
CA VAL A 128 7.92 -2.14 -2.91
C VAL A 128 8.21 -0.96 -3.85
N ALA A 129 8.35 0.25 -3.32
CA ALA A 129 8.74 1.43 -4.10
C ALA A 129 10.13 1.25 -4.74
N ARG A 130 11.10 0.67 -4.02
CA ARG A 130 12.44 0.34 -4.56
C ARG A 130 12.36 -0.70 -5.67
N VAL A 131 11.58 -1.76 -5.48
CA VAL A 131 11.32 -2.77 -6.53
C VAL A 131 10.73 -2.09 -7.76
N ARG A 132 9.69 -1.27 -7.59
CA ARG A 132 9.06 -0.52 -8.69
C ARG A 132 10.03 0.39 -9.42
N LYS A 133 10.95 1.06 -8.71
CA LYS A 133 11.94 1.96 -9.30
C LYS A 133 12.93 1.26 -10.24
N VAL A 134 13.22 -0.02 -10.00
CA VAL A 134 14.08 -0.83 -10.88
C VAL A 134 13.41 -1.07 -12.23
N TYR A 135 12.09 -1.33 -12.24
CA TYR A 135 11.32 -1.62 -13.45
C TYR A 135 10.72 -0.38 -14.13
N GLN A 136 10.49 0.68 -13.36
CA GLN A 136 9.90 1.96 -13.82
C GLN A 136 10.73 3.14 -13.27
N PRO A 137 11.98 3.32 -13.73
CA PRO A 137 12.88 4.35 -13.21
C PRO A 137 12.36 5.78 -13.43
N ASP A 138 11.56 6.00 -14.48
CA ASP A 138 11.00 7.32 -14.80
C ASP A 138 9.70 7.63 -14.05
N PHE A 139 9.11 6.64 -13.35
CA PHE A 139 7.94 6.89 -12.52
C PHE A 139 8.37 7.63 -11.24
N GLU A 140 7.76 8.78 -10.99
CA GLU A 140 7.99 9.57 -9.79
C GLU A 140 7.23 8.92 -8.62
N LEU A 141 7.98 8.50 -7.60
CA LEU A 141 7.42 7.96 -6.37
C LEU A 141 7.75 8.92 -5.24
N PRO A 142 6.76 9.34 -4.44
CA PRO A 142 7.05 10.10 -3.25
C PRO A 142 7.75 9.22 -2.22
N THR A 143 8.43 9.85 -1.28
CA THR A 143 8.92 9.21 -0.06
C THR A 143 7.88 9.32 1.05
N PHE A 144 7.97 8.44 2.05
CA PHE A 144 7.13 8.56 3.24
C PHE A 144 7.30 9.92 3.93
N ALA A 145 8.51 10.48 3.96
CA ALA A 145 8.76 11.78 4.60
C ALA A 145 8.00 12.92 3.92
N GLU A 146 7.92 12.90 2.59
CA GLU A 146 7.16 13.89 1.82
C GLU A 146 5.66 13.78 2.09
N ILE A 147 5.10 12.55 2.05
CA ILE A 147 3.69 12.29 2.34
C ILE A 147 3.35 12.65 3.79
N ASN A 148 4.16 12.19 4.76
CA ASN A 148 3.92 12.42 6.18
C ASN A 148 3.94 13.91 6.54
N ARG A 149 4.77 14.72 5.87
CA ARG A 149 4.74 16.17 6.06
C ARG A 149 3.39 16.76 5.65
N VAL A 150 2.94 16.47 4.43
CA VAL A 150 1.68 16.99 3.88
C VAL A 150 0.49 16.53 4.75
N ILE A 151 0.43 15.24 5.08
CA ILE A 151 -0.66 14.68 5.90
C ILE A 151 -0.67 15.29 7.30
N LYS A 152 0.49 15.53 7.93
CA LYS A 152 0.54 16.19 9.24
C LYS A 152 0.04 17.63 9.18
N GLU A 153 0.37 18.36 8.12
CA GLU A 153 -0.12 19.72 7.92
C GLU A 153 -1.64 19.73 7.76
N GLU A 154 -2.19 18.88 6.88
CA GLU A 154 -3.64 18.72 6.70
C GLU A 154 -4.35 18.30 7.99
N TRP A 155 -3.78 17.35 8.72
CA TRP A 155 -4.33 16.87 9.97
C TRP A 155 -4.40 17.98 11.03
N ASN A 156 -3.34 18.76 11.18
CA ASN A 156 -3.30 19.86 12.14
C ASN A 156 -4.34 20.93 11.80
N GLU A 157 -4.49 21.26 10.53
CA GLU A 157 -5.52 22.19 10.07
C GLU A 157 -6.93 21.66 10.35
N ASP A 158 -7.20 20.39 10.06
CA ASP A 158 -8.51 19.78 10.27
C ASP A 158 -8.87 19.67 11.76
N MET A 159 -7.91 19.28 12.61
CA MET A 159 -8.11 19.26 14.06
C MET A 159 -8.33 20.67 14.63
N SER A 160 -7.68 21.70 14.09
CA SER A 160 -7.92 23.09 14.47
C SER A 160 -9.35 23.55 14.14
N LYS A 161 -9.86 23.19 12.95
CA LYS A 161 -11.24 23.47 12.54
C LYS A 161 -12.25 22.81 13.47
N ILE A 162 -12.05 21.53 13.79
CA ILE A 162 -12.94 20.77 14.70
C ILE A 162 -12.96 21.41 16.11
N GLY A 163 -11.78 21.76 16.64
CA GLY A 163 -11.67 22.47 17.92
C GLY A 163 -12.42 23.80 17.94
N ALA A 164 -12.29 24.60 16.87
CA ALA A 164 -12.98 25.88 16.74
C ALA A 164 -14.52 25.74 16.64
N VAL A 165 -15.02 24.71 15.93
CA VAL A 165 -16.46 24.42 15.84
C VAL A 165 -17.00 23.95 17.19
N THR A 166 -16.26 23.09 17.89
CA THR A 166 -16.66 22.54 19.19
C THR A 166 -16.73 23.66 20.25
N SER A 167 -15.75 24.55 20.27
CA SER A 167 -15.75 25.72 21.17
C SER A 167 -16.96 26.61 20.92
N ARG A 168 -17.22 26.99 19.66
CA ARG A 168 -18.38 27.81 19.30
C ARG A 168 -19.70 27.15 19.68
N SER A 169 -19.86 25.86 19.42
CA SER A 169 -21.06 25.11 19.80
C SER A 169 -21.25 25.07 21.32
N SER A 170 -20.17 24.91 22.08
CA SER A 170 -20.23 24.88 23.55
C SER A 170 -20.57 26.25 24.15
N GLU A 171 -20.09 27.34 23.56
CA GLU A 171 -20.41 28.72 23.97
C GLU A 171 -21.87 29.06 23.66
N GLN A 172 -22.36 28.70 22.48
CA GLN A 172 -23.77 28.86 22.10
C GLN A 172 -24.69 28.12 23.07
N LEU A 173 -24.36 26.86 23.39
CA LEU A 173 -25.13 26.05 24.35
C LEU A 173 -25.17 26.70 25.74
N ARG A 174 -24.05 27.29 26.20
CA ARG A 174 -23.96 27.98 27.50
C ARG A 174 -24.82 29.24 27.52
N GLU A 175 -24.81 30.03 26.45
CA GLU A 175 -25.64 31.24 26.35
C GLU A 175 -27.13 30.91 26.28
N ASP A 176 -27.52 29.85 25.55
CA ASP A 176 -28.90 29.38 25.51
C ASP A 176 -29.41 28.90 26.88
N ILE A 177 -28.56 28.19 27.65
CA ILE A 177 -28.88 27.78 29.03
C ILE A 177 -29.07 28.99 29.94
N LYS A 178 -28.17 29.99 29.87
CA LYS A 178 -28.31 31.23 30.67
C LYS A 178 -29.59 31.98 30.33
N LYS A 179 -29.95 32.05 29.05
CA LYS A 179 -31.14 32.75 28.59
C LYS A 179 -32.42 32.08 29.11
N LYS A 180 -32.51 30.74 29.03
CA LYS A 180 -33.64 29.99 29.60
C LYS A 180 -33.77 30.17 31.11
N GLN A 181 -32.65 30.12 31.84
CA GLN A 181 -32.66 30.34 33.30
C GLN A 181 -33.08 31.77 33.68
N ALA A 182 -32.76 32.77 32.85
CA ALA A 182 -33.20 34.14 33.06
C ALA A 182 -34.70 34.31 32.79
N GLU A 183 -35.23 33.63 31.75
CA GLU A 183 -36.66 33.61 31.42
C GLU A 183 -37.50 32.91 32.49
N GLU A 184 -37.04 31.77 33.02
CA GLU A 184 -37.70 31.06 34.15
C GLU A 184 -37.72 31.91 35.43
N LYS A 185 -36.59 32.55 35.79
CA LYS A 185 -36.53 33.44 36.96
C LYS A 185 -37.40 34.69 36.82
N ALA A 186 -37.65 35.16 35.59
CA ALA A 186 -38.54 36.28 35.34
C ALA A 186 -40.03 35.88 35.44
N GLN A 187 -40.36 34.61 35.20
CA GLN A 187 -41.72 34.08 35.34
C GLN A 187 -42.09 33.74 36.79
N ASP A 188 -41.14 33.31 37.62
CA ASP A 188 -41.38 33.01 39.04
C ASP A 188 -41.54 34.26 39.93
N ASN A 189 -41.19 35.45 39.43
CA ASN A 189 -41.24 36.71 40.16
C ASN A 189 -42.48 37.58 39.86
N ASN A 190 -43.49 37.02 39.18
CA ASN A 190 -44.73 37.71 38.81
C ASN A 190 -45.99 36.99 39.32
#